data_AF-A0A6G3WI99-F1
#
_entry.id   AF-A0A6G3WI99-F1
#
_cell.length_a   1.000
_cell.length_b   1.000
_cell.length_c   1.000
_cell.angle_alpha   90.00
_cell.angle_beta   90.00
_cell.angle_gamma   90.00
#
_symmetry.space_group_name_H-M   'P 1'
#
loop_
_entity.id
_entity.type
_entity.pdbx_description
1 polymer ?
#
loop_
_entity_poly.entity_id
_entity_poly.type
_entity_poly.pdbx_seq_one_letter_code
_entity_poly.pdbx_strand_id
1 'polypeptide(L)'
;RLVILRPGGERDPHHLLGVIAEQGVTFTYLVSSMLDVLLEIAGDSGRLDGLRHVWCGGEVLTPELYERFRARLGIPLYHGYGPAET
;
A
#
# COMPACT_ATOMS: atom_id res chain seq x y z
N ARG A 1 4.85 12.98 10.77
CA ARG A 1 3.87 12.42 11.74
C ARG A 1 3.83 10.92 11.54
N LEU A 2 3.81 10.12 12.61
CA LEU A 2 3.65 8.67 12.54
C LEU A 2 2.21 8.31 12.96
N VAL A 3 1.61 7.35 12.26
CA VAL A 3 0.28 6.81 12.59
C VAL A 3 0.47 5.37 13.03
N ILE A 4 0.01 5.04 14.23
CA ILE A 4 0.11 3.70 14.80
C ILE A 4 -1.27 3.08 14.75
N LEU A 5 -1.39 1.96 14.05
CA LEU A 5 -2.63 1.19 14.01
C LEU A 5 -2.87 0.49 15.35
N ARG A 6 -4.13 0.16 15.62
CA ARG A 6 -4.46 -0.76 16.71
C ARG A 6 -3.89 -2.15 16.37
N PRO A 7 -3.47 -2.95 17.37
CA PRO A 7 -2.94 -4.29 17.13
C PRO A 7 -3.87 -5.13 16.24
N GLY A 8 -3.34 -5.72 15.17
CA GLY A 8 -4.10 -6.51 14.21
C GLY A 8 -4.88 -5.70 13.17
N GLY A 9 -4.92 -4.37 13.28
CA GLY A 9 -5.61 -3.48 12.36
C GLY A 9 -5.00 -3.47 10.95
N GLU A 10 -3.74 -3.89 10.81
CA GLU A 10 -3.05 -4.06 9.52
C GLU A 10 -3.63 -5.20 8.67
N ARG A 11 -4.36 -6.14 9.30
CA ARG A 11 -4.95 -7.29 8.61
C ARG A 11 -6.32 -6.98 8.01
N ASP A 12 -6.91 -5.83 8.34
CA ASP A 12 -8.17 -5.34 7.80
C ASP A 12 -7.89 -4.27 6.72
N PRO A 13 -8.03 -4.62 5.43
CA PRO A 13 -7.74 -3.70 4.33
C PRO A 13 -8.67 -2.48 4.32
N HIS A 14 -9.93 -2.62 4.76
CA HIS A 14 -10.87 -1.50 4.83
C HIS A 14 -10.46 -0.51 5.91
N HIS A 15 -10.05 -1.02 7.08
CA HIS A 15 -9.54 -0.18 8.15
C HIS A 15 -8.25 0.53 7.73
N LEU A 16 -7.29 -0.21 7.15
CA LEU A 16 -6.03 0.35 6.68
C LEU A 16 -6.25 1.45 5.64
N LEU A 17 -7.14 1.23 4.67
CA LEU A 17 -7.49 2.21 3.66
C LEU A 17 -8.16 3.46 4.24
N GLY A 18 -9.04 3.28 5.23
CA GLY A 18 -9.66 4.38 5.97
C GLY A 18 -8.59 5.23 6.67
N VAL A 19 -7.65 4.59 7.36
CA VAL A 19 -6.56 5.28 8.05
C VAL A 19 -5.65 6.02 7.06
N ILE A 20 -5.32 5.43 5.91
CA ILE A 20 -4.53 6.08 4.86
C ILE A 20 -5.18 7.39 4.43
N ALA A 21 -6.49 7.35 4.14
CA ALA A 21 -7.25 8.50 3.70
C ALA A 21 -7.40 9.56 4.81
N GLU A 22 -7.90 9.15 5.98
CA GLU A 22 -8.21 10.05 7.10
C GLU A 22 -6.97 10.75 7.66
N GLN A 23 -5.82 10.05 7.69
CA GLN A 23 -4.59 10.59 8.26
C GLN A 23 -3.68 11.23 7.22
N GLY A 24 -4.06 11.20 5.94
CA GLY A 24 -3.23 11.73 4.84
C GLY A 24 -1.87 11.05 4.78
N VAL A 25 -1.85 9.72 4.86
CA VAL A 25 -0.60 8.94 4.82
C VAL A 25 0.09 9.18 3.47
N THR A 26 1.37 9.52 3.51
CA THR A 26 2.18 9.84 2.31
C THR A 26 3.16 8.73 1.93
N PHE A 27 3.49 7.83 2.86
CA PHE A 27 4.41 6.72 2.66
C PHE A 27 3.83 5.47 3.33
N THR A 28 3.87 4.34 2.63
CA THR A 28 3.49 3.03 3.21
C THR A 28 4.43 1.93 2.73
N TYR A 29 4.60 0.90 3.57
CA TYR A 29 5.25 -0.36 3.22
C TYR A 29 4.19 -1.46 3.26
N LEU A 30 4.03 -2.19 2.16
CA LEU A 30 3.03 -3.24 2.01
C LEU A 30 3.64 -4.49 1.38
N VAL A 31 3.11 -5.65 1.74
CA VAL A 31 3.32 -6.87 0.94
C VAL A 31 2.49 -6.80 -0.34
N SER A 32 2.89 -7.53 -1.38
CA SER A 32 2.24 -7.48 -2.70
C SER A 32 0.76 -7.83 -2.65
N SER A 33 0.39 -8.84 -1.87
CA SER A 33 -1.01 -9.26 -1.65
C SER A 33 -1.87 -8.16 -1.03
N MET A 34 -1.35 -7.42 -0.04
CA MET A 34 -2.09 -6.30 0.56
C MET A 34 -2.20 -5.11 -0.40
N LEU A 35 -1.16 -4.83 -1.18
CA LEU A 35 -1.23 -3.80 -2.22
C LEU A 35 -2.33 -4.11 -3.25
N ASP A 36 -2.42 -5.37 -3.68
CA ASP A 36 -3.46 -5.84 -4.60
C ASP A 36 -4.87 -5.54 -4.07
N VAL A 37 -5.14 -6.00 -2.84
CA VAL A 37 -6.44 -5.83 -2.18
C VAL A 37 -6.78 -4.35 -1.96
N LEU A 38 -5.82 -3.51 -1.57
CA LEU A 38 -6.07 -2.08 -1.38
C LEU A 38 -6.40 -1.37 -2.70
N LEU A 39 -5.73 -1.73 -3.81
CA LEU A 39 -6.04 -1.16 -5.12
C LEU A 39 -7.44 -1.55 -5.58
N GLU A 40 -7.85 -2.79 -5.34
CA GLU A 40 -9.21 -3.28 -5.66
C GLU A 40 -10.27 -2.55 -4.83
N ILE A 41 -10.12 -2.53 -3.50
CA ILE A 41 -11.10 -1.91 -2.59
C ILE A 41 -11.16 -0.39 -2.79
N ALA A 42 -10.02 0.25 -3.06
CA ALA A 42 -10.01 1.69 -3.30
C ALA A 42 -10.87 2.04 -4.51
N GLY A 43 -10.89 1.25 -5.58
CA GLY A 43 -11.56 1.61 -6.83
C GLY A 43 -11.23 3.05 -7.19
N ASP A 44 -12.18 3.87 -7.67
CA ASP A 44 -11.94 5.30 -7.97
C ASP A 44 -12.25 6.26 -6.80
N SER A 45 -12.29 5.77 -5.56
CA SER A 45 -12.74 6.57 -4.39
C SER A 45 -11.82 7.70 -3.93
N GLY A 46 -10.64 7.87 -4.54
CA GLY A 46 -9.63 8.87 -4.13
C GLY A 46 -8.96 8.61 -2.76
N ARG A 47 -9.27 7.50 -2.09
CA ARG A 47 -8.76 7.19 -0.73
C ARG A 47 -7.24 6.99 -0.65
N LEU A 48 -6.57 6.82 -1.79
CA LEU A 48 -5.12 6.64 -1.89
C LEU A 48 -4.40 7.91 -2.37
N ASP A 49 -5.11 9.01 -2.64
CA ASP A 49 -4.55 10.22 -3.27
C ASP A 49 -3.54 10.97 -2.40
N GLY A 50 -3.54 10.69 -1.08
CA GLY A 50 -2.54 11.21 -0.15
C GLY A 50 -1.16 10.56 -0.29
N LEU A 51 -1.10 9.34 -0.87
CA LEU A 51 0.14 8.61 -1.02
C LEU A 51 1.07 9.30 -2.02
N ARG A 52 2.35 9.35 -1.67
CA ARG A 52 3.43 9.88 -2.52
C ARG A 52 4.49 8.83 -2.83
N HIS A 53 4.60 7.82 -1.97
CA HIS A 53 5.56 6.74 -2.09
C HIS A 53 4.95 5.45 -1.58
N VAL A 54 5.13 4.36 -2.34
CA VAL A 54 4.77 3.01 -1.90
C VAL A 54 6.00 2.13 -1.95
N TRP A 55 6.34 1.52 -0.83
CA TRP A 55 7.28 0.41 -0.81
C TRP A 55 6.50 -0.91 -0.82
N CYS A 56 6.88 -1.80 -1.72
CA CYS A 56 6.34 -3.14 -1.83
C CYS A 56 7.46 -4.16 -1.60
N GLY A 57 7.25 -5.16 -0.76
CA GLY A 57 8.29 -6.15 -0.46
C GLY A 57 7.78 -7.34 0.34
N GLY A 58 8.65 -8.33 0.56
CA GLY A 58 8.29 -9.58 1.28
C GLY A 58 7.53 -10.61 0.44
N GLU A 59 7.04 -10.22 -0.73
CA GLU A 59 6.38 -11.09 -1.71
C GLU A 59 6.79 -10.71 -3.14
N VAL A 60 6.48 -11.58 -4.09
CA VAL A 60 6.70 -11.34 -5.51
C VAL A 60 5.72 -10.27 -6.00
N LEU A 61 6.26 -9.18 -6.57
CA LEU A 61 5.48 -8.20 -7.31
C LEU A 61 5.34 -8.67 -8.76
N THR A 62 4.12 -9.01 -9.19
CA THR A 62 3.87 -9.41 -10.58
C THR A 62 3.77 -8.19 -11.51
N PRO A 63 4.08 -8.35 -12.81
CA PRO A 63 3.89 -7.28 -13.80
C PRO A 63 2.46 -6.75 -13.83
N GLU A 64 1.45 -7.61 -13.72
CA GLU A 64 0.04 -7.22 -13.77
C GLU A 64 -0.35 -6.35 -12.57
N LEU A 65 0.13 -6.70 -11.36
CA LEU A 65 -0.09 -5.89 -10.17
C LEU A 65 0.58 -4.52 -10.30
N TYR A 66 1.80 -4.48 -10.84
CA TYR A 66 2.53 -3.24 -11.09
C TYR A 66 1.81 -2.34 -12.10
N GLU A 67 1.29 -2.88 -13.20
CA GLU A 67 0.55 -2.10 -14.19
C GLU A 67 -0.75 -1.53 -13.61
N ARG A 68 -1.52 -2.32 -12.83
CA ARG A 68 -2.70 -1.79 -12.13
C ARG A 68 -2.33 -0.69 -11.14
N PHE A 69 -1.24 -0.86 -10.40
CA PHE A 69 -0.74 0.18 -9.50
C PHE A 69 -0.46 1.47 -10.27
N ARG A 70 0.27 1.40 -11.40
CA ARG A 70 0.60 2.58 -12.21
C ARG A 70 -0.61 3.24 -12.85
N ALA A 71 -1.57 2.46 -13.32
CA ALA A 71 -2.81 2.97 -13.87
C ALA A 71 -3.63 3.73 -12.82
N ARG A 72 -3.53 3.30 -11.55
CA ARG A 72 -4.31 3.87 -10.45
C ARG A 72 -3.62 5.01 -9.71
N LEU A 73 -2.30 4.90 -9.52
CA LEU A 73 -1.46 5.80 -8.74
C LEU A 73 -0.23 6.19 -9.57
N GLY A 74 -0.18 7.46 -9.97
CA GLY A 74 0.95 8.03 -10.72
C GLY A 74 2.18 8.36 -9.86
N ILE A 75 2.46 7.56 -8.83
CA ILE A 75 3.51 7.83 -7.83
C ILE A 75 4.61 6.75 -7.86
N PRO A 76 5.82 7.03 -7.34
CA PRO A 76 6.88 6.03 -7.25
C PRO A 76 6.48 4.80 -6.42
N LEU A 77 6.75 3.62 -6.98
CA LEU A 77 6.77 2.35 -6.28
C LEU A 77 8.21 1.83 -6.19
N TYR A 78 8.61 1.45 -4.98
CA TYR A 78 9.88 0.80 -4.70
C TYR A 78 9.60 -0.67 -4.41
N HIS A 79 10.16 -1.58 -5.20
CA HIS A 79 10.09 -3.02 -4.89
C HIS A 79 11.40 -3.43 -4.24
N GLY A 80 11.33 -3.93 -3.01
CA GLY A 80 12.48 -4.31 -2.22
C GLY A 80 12.44 -5.78 -1.82
N TYR A 81 13.59 -6.43 -1.93
CA TYR A 81 13.84 -7.75 -1.36
C TYR A 81 14.97 -7.65 -0.34
N GLY A 82 14.75 -8.23 0.84
CA GLY A 82 15.72 -8.27 1.93
C GLY A 82 15.26 -9.30 2.95
N PRO A 83 15.96 -10.44 3.09
CA PRO A 83 15.68 -11.40 4.15
C PRO A 83 16.09 -10.81 5.51
N ALA A 84 15.50 -11.31 6.60
CA ALA A 84 15.76 -10.77 7.95
C ALA A 84 17.19 -11.06 8.44
N GLU A 85 17.87 -12.02 7.81
CA GLU A 85 19.19 -12.53 8.16
C GLU A 85 20.36 -11.74 7.54
N THR A 86 20.08 -10.74 6.69
CA THR A 86 21.09 -9.86 6.06
C THR A 86 21.21 -8.54 6.80
#